data_AF-N1UE41-F1
#
_entry.id   AF-N1UE41-F1
#
_cell.length_a   1.000
_cell.length_b   1.000
_cell.length_c   1.000
_cell.angle_alpha   90.00
_cell.angle_beta   90.00
_cell.angle_gamma   90.00
#
_symmetry.space_group_name_H-M   'P 1'
#
loop_
_entity.id
_entity.type
_entity.pdbx_description
1 polymer ?
#
loop_
_entity_poly.entity_id
_entity_poly.type
_entity_poly.pdbx_seq_one_letter_code
_entity_poly.pdbx_strand_id
1 'polypeptide(L)'
;MLQDLSITVTEMFRDPDFYACLREKVIPVLKTYPFVKIWHAGCSTGEEAYSMAIVLREEGLYDRSVIYATDFNERALNTAREGIFRNESMKEYTINYQLSGGKGFFSDYYTSDQEMVIMNQMLKKNIVWANHNLVTDSVFAEVNLVLCRNVLIYFKRDLQSKVHRLFLKAS
;
A
#
# COMPACT_ATOMS: atom_id res chain seq x y z
N MET A 1 21.50 0.32 -15.36
CA MET A 1 21.91 1.24 -14.29
C MET A 1 20.76 2.21 -14.02
N LEU A 2 19.78 1.74 -13.24
CA LEU A 2 18.59 2.46 -12.76
C LEU A 2 18.11 1.86 -11.41
N GLN A 3 18.90 0.93 -10.85
CA GLN A 3 18.53 0.13 -9.68
C GLN A 3 18.81 0.86 -8.35
N ASP A 4 19.64 1.92 -8.38
CA ASP A 4 20.11 2.60 -7.16
C ASP A 4 19.35 3.88 -6.81
N LEU A 5 18.30 4.26 -7.56
CA LEU A 5 17.51 5.46 -7.25
C LEU A 5 16.34 5.19 -6.30
N SER A 6 16.07 3.92 -5.96
CA SER A 6 15.06 3.56 -4.98
C SER A 6 15.73 3.22 -3.65
N ILE A 7 16.06 4.24 -2.85
CA ILE A 7 16.18 4.04 -1.40
C ILE A 7 14.75 3.80 -0.89
N THR A 8 14.16 2.66 -1.24
CA THR A 8 12.83 2.25 -0.82
C THR A 8 12.95 1.44 0.44
N VAL A 9 13.34 2.10 1.52
CA VAL A 9 12.89 1.63 2.84
C VAL A 9 11.44 2.08 2.93
N THR A 10 10.55 1.12 2.75
CA THR A 10 9.11 1.29 2.95
C THR A 10 8.76 0.63 4.27
N GLU A 11 7.86 1.26 5.01
CA GLU A 11 7.50 0.87 6.36
C GLU A 11 6.00 0.63 6.40
N MET A 12 5.58 -0.40 7.14
CA MET A 12 4.14 -0.54 7.38
C MET A 12 3.68 0.62 8.24
N PHE A 13 2.53 1.17 7.88
CA PHE A 13 1.92 2.32 8.54
C PHE A 13 2.81 3.58 8.54
N ARG A 14 3.67 3.74 7.52
CA ARG A 14 4.51 4.93 7.36
C ARG A 14 3.68 6.21 7.36
N ASP A 15 4.11 7.17 8.17
CA ASP A 15 3.39 8.41 8.53
C ASP A 15 2.03 8.10 9.19
N PRO A 16 2.01 7.72 10.47
CA PRO A 16 0.80 7.23 11.13
C PRO A 16 -0.41 8.20 11.06
N ASP A 17 -0.16 9.50 11.09
CA ASP A 17 -1.19 10.54 10.96
C ASP A 17 -1.93 10.46 9.62
N PHE A 18 -1.27 10.00 8.55
CA PHE A 18 -1.93 9.75 7.27
C PHE A 18 -2.99 8.65 7.39
N TYR A 19 -2.65 7.53 8.04
CA TYR A 19 -3.58 6.42 8.23
C TYR A 19 -4.69 6.76 9.22
N ALA A 20 -4.39 7.53 10.28
CA ALA A 20 -5.41 8.05 11.19
C ALA A 20 -6.42 8.94 10.44
N CYS A 21 -5.92 9.88 9.62
CA CYS A 21 -6.74 10.74 8.78
C CYS A 21 -7.54 9.94 7.72
N LEU A 22 -6.92 8.94 7.10
CA LEU A 22 -7.58 8.04 6.15
C LEU A 22 -8.78 7.34 6.82
N ARG A 23 -8.60 6.80 8.03
CA ARG A 23 -9.68 6.16 8.80
C ARG A 23 -10.80 7.12 9.15
N GLU A 24 -10.47 8.34 9.56
CA GLU A 24 -11.47 9.31 9.99
C GLU A 24 -12.24 9.92 8.81
N LYS A 25 -11.55 10.26 7.71
CA LYS A 25 -12.11 11.12 6.66
C LYS A 25 -12.42 10.38 5.37
N VAL A 26 -11.64 9.37 5.00
CA VAL A 26 -11.75 8.70 3.70
C VAL A 26 -12.57 7.41 3.81
N ILE A 27 -12.30 6.59 4.83
CA ILE A 27 -13.01 5.32 5.04
C ILE A 27 -14.54 5.50 5.13
N PRO A 28 -15.11 6.51 5.82
CA PRO A 28 -16.56 6.70 5.84
C PRO A 28 -17.14 6.94 4.45
N VAL A 29 -16.43 7.66 3.59
CA VAL A 29 -16.83 7.88 2.19
C VAL A 29 -16.74 6.57 1.41
N LEU A 30 -15.65 5.81 1.56
CA LEU A 30 -15.50 4.51 0.90
C LEU A 30 -16.59 3.52 1.30
N LYS A 31 -17.09 3.57 2.54
CA LYS A 31 -18.21 2.74 3.02
C LYS A 31 -19.51 2.95 2.23
N THR A 32 -19.69 4.08 1.56
CA THR A 32 -20.88 4.38 0.75
C THR A 32 -20.92 3.63 -0.58
N TYR A 33 -19.77 3.18 -1.10
CA TYR A 33 -19.71 2.41 -2.34
C TYR A 33 -20.05 0.94 -2.10
N PRO A 34 -20.76 0.26 -3.01
CA PRO A 34 -21.05 -1.17 -2.86
C PRO A 34 -19.79 -2.04 -2.96
N PHE A 35 -18.80 -1.60 -3.75
CA PHE A 35 -17.51 -2.24 -3.92
C PHE A 35 -16.43 -1.17 -4.07
N VAL A 36 -15.28 -1.35 -3.43
CA VAL A 36 -14.21 -0.35 -3.37
C VAL A 36 -12.98 -0.85 -4.10
N LYS A 37 -12.45 -0.03 -5.01
CA LYS A 37 -11.17 -0.27 -5.67
C LYS A 37 -10.16 0.78 -5.21
N ILE A 38 -8.99 0.33 -4.77
CA ILE A 38 -7.91 1.21 -4.31
C ILE A 38 -6.67 0.90 -5.13
N TRP A 39 -5.96 1.92 -5.60
CA TRP A 39 -4.69 1.76 -6.32
C TRP A 39 -3.53 2.33 -5.51
N HIS A 40 -2.60 1.47 -5.09
CA HIS A 40 -1.27 1.84 -4.61
C HIS A 40 -0.28 1.85 -5.78
N ALA A 41 0.08 3.07 -6.21
CA ALA A 41 1.01 3.34 -7.29
C ALA A 41 2.45 3.48 -6.74
N GLY A 42 3.34 2.57 -7.14
CA GLY A 42 4.71 2.46 -6.65
C GLY A 42 4.78 1.82 -5.27
N CYS A 43 4.19 0.64 -5.14
CA CYS A 43 4.03 -0.05 -3.85
C CYS A 43 5.33 -0.66 -3.28
N SER A 44 6.43 -0.65 -4.03
CA SER A 44 7.71 -1.24 -3.63
C SER A 44 7.54 -2.67 -3.11
N THR A 45 8.06 -3.00 -1.91
CA THR A 45 7.99 -4.31 -1.26
C THR A 45 6.67 -4.60 -0.55
N GLY A 46 5.65 -3.75 -0.73
CA GLY A 46 4.25 -4.06 -0.42
C GLY A 46 3.72 -3.63 0.94
N GLU A 47 4.54 -3.04 1.80
CA GLU A 47 4.21 -2.63 3.17
C GLU A 47 2.97 -1.74 3.21
N GLU A 48 2.88 -0.71 2.35
CA GLU A 48 1.70 0.17 2.30
C GLU A 48 0.42 -0.57 1.87
N ALA A 49 0.53 -1.54 0.97
CA ALA A 49 -0.61 -2.34 0.54
C ALA A 49 -1.09 -3.28 1.66
N TYR A 50 -0.18 -3.86 2.45
CA TYR A 50 -0.53 -4.63 3.65
C TYR A 50 -1.14 -3.74 4.74
N SER A 51 -0.61 -2.54 4.97
CA SER A 51 -1.19 -1.58 5.90
C SER A 51 -2.62 -1.20 5.50
N MET A 52 -2.86 -0.93 4.21
CA MET A 52 -4.21 -0.69 3.70
C MET A 52 -5.12 -1.90 3.88
N ALA A 53 -4.66 -3.12 3.58
CA ALA A 53 -5.44 -4.34 3.79
C ALA A 53 -5.89 -4.49 5.25
N ILE A 54 -5.01 -4.21 6.21
CA ILE A 54 -5.32 -4.21 7.64
C ILE A 54 -6.34 -3.12 7.98
N VAL A 55 -6.15 -1.88 7.51
CA VAL A 55 -7.12 -0.79 7.72
C VAL A 55 -8.51 -1.20 7.22
N LEU A 56 -8.62 -1.66 5.98
CA LEU A 56 -9.90 -2.07 5.41
C LEU A 56 -10.53 -3.23 6.19
N ARG A 57 -9.72 -4.14 6.73
CA ARG A 57 -10.21 -5.27 7.53
C ARG A 57 -10.82 -4.79 8.84
N GLU A 58 -10.12 -3.94 9.56
CA GLU A 58 -10.58 -3.34 10.83
C GLU A 58 -11.76 -2.38 10.66
N GLU A 59 -11.97 -1.90 9.44
CA GLU A 59 -13.08 -1.03 9.07
C GLU A 59 -14.28 -1.80 8.48
N GLY A 60 -14.21 -3.13 8.39
CA GLY A 60 -15.27 -3.97 7.83
C GLY A 60 -15.49 -3.76 6.32
N LEU A 61 -14.46 -3.30 5.61
CA LEU A 61 -14.48 -3.02 4.17
C LEU A 61 -13.74 -4.05 3.33
N TYR A 62 -12.84 -4.82 3.93
CA TYR A 62 -11.90 -5.65 3.20
C TYR A 62 -12.57 -6.62 2.23
N ASP A 63 -13.61 -7.34 2.65
CA ASP A 63 -14.28 -8.35 1.83
C ASP A 63 -14.98 -7.82 0.57
N ARG A 64 -15.25 -6.51 0.52
CA ARG A 64 -15.83 -5.82 -0.65
C ARG A 64 -14.88 -4.79 -1.26
N SER A 65 -13.58 -5.01 -1.07
CA SER A 65 -12.53 -4.15 -1.62
C SER A 65 -11.53 -4.95 -2.45
N VAL A 66 -10.91 -4.31 -3.43
CA VAL A 66 -9.69 -4.78 -4.11
C VAL A 66 -8.63 -3.69 -4.04
N ILE A 67 -7.41 -4.10 -3.68
CA ILE A 67 -6.22 -3.27 -3.66
C ILE A 67 -5.37 -3.65 -4.87
N TYR A 68 -5.28 -2.77 -5.85
CA TYR A 68 -4.31 -2.86 -6.91
C TYR A 68 -2.99 -2.27 -6.42
N ALA A 69 -1.94 -3.07 -6.34
CA ALA A 69 -0.62 -2.63 -5.89
C ALA A 69 0.37 -2.83 -7.03
N THR A 70 0.92 -1.71 -7.52
CA THR A 70 1.73 -1.73 -8.74
C THR A 70 3.10 -1.12 -8.52
N ASP A 71 4.11 -1.68 -9.16
CA ASP A 71 5.46 -1.14 -9.19
C ASP A 71 6.14 -1.49 -10.52
N PHE A 72 7.14 -0.73 -10.94
CA PHE A 72 7.92 -1.06 -12.15
C PHE A 72 9.00 -2.10 -11.84
N ASN A 73 9.41 -2.23 -10.57
CA ASN A 73 10.44 -3.15 -10.12
C ASN A 73 9.85 -4.54 -9.78
N GLU A 74 9.96 -5.49 -10.70
CA GLU A 74 9.51 -6.87 -10.50
C GLU A 74 10.12 -7.56 -9.27
N ARG A 75 11.36 -7.24 -8.88
CA ARG A 75 11.98 -7.85 -7.69
C ARG A 75 11.25 -7.42 -6.43
N ALA A 76 10.89 -6.14 -6.33
CA ALA A 76 10.11 -5.61 -5.21
C ALA A 76 8.71 -6.24 -5.18
N LEU A 77 8.05 -6.39 -6.34
CA LEU A 77 6.76 -7.07 -6.43
C LEU A 77 6.83 -8.54 -6.00
N ASN A 78 7.91 -9.26 -6.30
CA ASN A 78 8.08 -10.63 -5.84
C ASN A 78 8.16 -10.71 -4.31
N THR A 79 8.96 -9.84 -3.68
CA THR A 79 8.99 -9.72 -2.21
C THR A 79 7.61 -9.36 -1.64
N ALA A 80 6.88 -8.44 -2.27
CA ALA A 80 5.55 -8.04 -1.84
C ALA A 80 4.53 -9.20 -1.88
N ARG A 81 4.57 -10.02 -2.95
CA ARG A 81 3.76 -11.24 -3.11
C ARG A 81 4.05 -12.27 -2.03
N GLU A 82 5.33 -12.48 -1.73
CA GLU A 82 5.76 -13.37 -0.65
C GLU A 82 5.26 -12.85 0.71
N GLY A 83 5.23 -11.53 0.91
CA GLY A 83 4.76 -10.91 2.15
C GLY A 83 5.63 -11.30 3.35
N ILE A 84 6.93 -11.49 3.10
CA ILE A 84 7.91 -11.86 4.10
C ILE A 84 8.79 -10.65 4.37
N PHE A 85 8.87 -10.24 5.64
CA PHE A 85 9.59 -9.06 6.10
C PHE A 85 10.54 -9.41 7.24
N ARG A 86 11.53 -8.57 7.51
CA ARG A 86 12.46 -8.80 8.63
C ARG A 86 11.78 -8.47 9.95
N ASN A 87 12.00 -9.32 10.95
CA ASN A 87 11.42 -9.16 12.29
C ASN A 87 11.93 -7.90 13.01
N GLU A 88 13.16 -7.46 12.71
CA GLU A 88 13.73 -6.23 13.28
C GLU A 88 12.88 -4.98 13.00
N SER A 89 12.15 -4.92 11.88
CA SER A 89 11.28 -3.79 11.51
C SER A 89 9.94 -3.80 12.25
N MET A 90 9.54 -4.94 12.83
CA MET A 90 8.19 -5.10 13.42
C MET A 90 7.98 -4.23 14.65
N LYS A 91 9.04 -3.91 15.40
CA LYS A 91 8.96 -3.01 16.55
C LYS A 91 8.47 -1.62 16.11
N GLU A 92 9.06 -1.09 15.05
CA GLU A 92 8.67 0.21 14.48
C GLU A 92 7.27 0.14 13.86
N TYR A 93 6.97 -0.92 13.10
CA TYR A 93 5.66 -1.10 12.47
C TYR A 93 4.54 -1.22 13.49
N THR A 94 4.80 -1.84 14.64
CA THR A 94 3.82 -1.94 15.75
C THR A 94 3.50 -0.56 16.32
N ILE A 95 4.51 0.27 16.53
CA ILE A 95 4.32 1.64 17.02
C ILE A 95 3.53 2.45 15.98
N ASN A 96 3.93 2.38 14.71
CA ASN A 96 3.25 3.07 13.62
C ASN A 96 1.78 2.64 13.49
N TYR A 97 1.51 1.34 13.58
CA TYR A 97 0.16 0.79 13.58
C TYR A 97 -0.70 1.33 14.73
N GLN A 98 -0.15 1.38 15.95
CA GLN A 98 -0.86 1.91 17.12
C GLN A 98 -1.17 3.41 16.95
N LEU A 99 -0.17 4.21 16.55
CA LEU A 99 -0.35 5.64 16.30
C LEU A 99 -1.33 5.92 15.14
N SER A 100 -1.44 4.99 14.19
CA SER A 100 -2.39 5.06 13.07
C SER A 100 -3.85 4.76 13.45
N GLY A 101 -4.13 4.54 14.75
CA GLY A 101 -5.46 4.17 15.23
C GLY A 101 -5.82 2.70 15.00
N GLY A 102 -4.83 1.80 15.06
CA GLY A 102 -5.05 0.35 15.03
C GLY A 102 -6.05 -0.11 16.10
N LYS A 103 -6.95 -1.03 15.72
CA LYS A 103 -8.08 -1.46 16.58
C LYS A 103 -7.84 -2.76 17.34
N GLY A 104 -6.68 -3.38 17.19
CA GLY A 104 -6.30 -4.66 17.81
C GLY A 104 -4.80 -4.74 18.04
N PHE A 105 -4.21 -5.93 17.91
CA PHE A 105 -2.77 -6.09 17.96
C PHE A 105 -2.20 -6.27 16.55
N PHE A 106 -1.07 -5.61 16.27
CA PHE A 106 -0.43 -5.76 14.97
C PHE A 106 -0.01 -7.22 14.70
N SER A 107 0.35 -7.95 15.76
CA SER A 107 0.66 -9.39 15.72
C SER A 107 -0.50 -10.28 15.29
N ASP A 108 -1.73 -9.80 15.28
CA ASP A 108 -2.89 -10.57 14.79
C ASP A 108 -2.85 -10.75 13.25
N TYR A 109 -1.98 -9.99 12.58
CA TYR A 109 -1.90 -9.90 11.12
C TYR A 109 -0.72 -10.65 10.50
N TYR A 110 0.13 -11.27 11.32
CA TYR A 110 1.30 -11.99 10.85
C TYR A 110 1.70 -13.14 11.76
N THR A 111 2.55 -14.03 11.26
CA THR A 111 3.29 -15.01 12.05
C THR A 111 4.78 -14.71 11.97
N SER A 112 5.51 -14.84 13.07
CA SER A 112 6.94 -14.52 13.13
C SER A 112 7.77 -15.65 13.73
N ASP A 113 9.00 -15.78 13.26
CA ASP A 113 10.08 -16.48 13.96
C ASP A 113 11.14 -15.47 14.47
N GLN A 114 12.38 -15.90 14.69
CA GLN A 114 13.44 -15.03 15.19
C GLN A 114 13.87 -13.96 14.16
N GLU A 115 13.87 -14.28 12.87
CA GLU A 115 14.46 -13.44 11.83
C GLU A 115 13.40 -12.82 10.91
N MET A 116 12.34 -13.57 10.61
CA MET A 116 11.38 -13.24 9.57
C MET A 116 9.96 -13.22 10.10
N VAL A 117 9.14 -12.43 9.43
CA VAL A 117 7.71 -12.33 9.63
C VAL A 117 7.00 -12.58 8.32
N ILE A 118 5.93 -13.36 8.36
CA ILE A 118 5.10 -13.69 7.23
C ILE A 118 3.71 -13.11 7.47
N MET A 119 3.26 -12.24 6.57
CA MET A 119 1.91 -11.67 6.63
C MET A 119 0.86 -12.73 6.36
N ASN A 120 -0.24 -12.67 7.12
CA ASN A 120 -1.32 -13.64 7.03
C ASN A 120 -1.91 -13.70 5.61
N GLN A 121 -2.08 -14.90 5.08
CA GLN A 121 -2.58 -15.12 3.71
C GLN A 121 -3.94 -14.46 3.46
N MET A 122 -4.75 -14.30 4.50
CA MET A 122 -6.03 -13.58 4.45
C MET A 122 -5.90 -12.14 3.94
N LEU A 123 -4.77 -11.47 4.23
CA LEU A 123 -4.48 -10.09 3.79
C LEU A 123 -4.04 -10.01 2.33
N LYS A 124 -3.64 -11.14 1.72
CA LYS A 124 -3.22 -11.18 0.31
C LYS A 124 -4.38 -11.40 -0.63
N LYS A 125 -5.48 -11.99 -0.15
CA LYS A 125 -6.65 -12.39 -0.95
C LYS A 125 -7.16 -11.28 -1.87
N ASN A 126 -7.19 -10.05 -1.39
CA ASN A 126 -7.76 -8.91 -2.13
C ASN A 126 -6.68 -7.94 -2.65
N ILE A 127 -5.41 -8.34 -2.62
CA ILE A 127 -4.32 -7.56 -3.21
C ILE A 127 -3.94 -8.15 -4.57
N VAL A 128 -3.99 -7.32 -5.60
CA VAL A 128 -3.59 -7.64 -6.97
C VAL A 128 -2.27 -6.93 -7.25
N TRP A 129 -1.19 -7.72 -7.39
CA TRP A 129 0.16 -7.24 -7.67
C TRP A 129 0.44 -7.22 -9.17
N ALA A 130 0.79 -6.07 -9.73
CA ALA A 130 1.08 -5.96 -11.16
C ALA A 130 2.26 -5.05 -11.49
N ASN A 131 2.98 -5.37 -12.56
CA ASN A 131 3.95 -4.44 -13.12
C ASN A 131 3.22 -3.23 -13.69
N HIS A 132 3.65 -2.03 -13.33
CA HIS A 132 3.16 -0.81 -13.96
C HIS A 132 4.17 0.32 -13.85
N ASN A 133 4.43 0.97 -14.98
CA ASN A 133 5.25 2.16 -15.03
C ASN A 133 4.36 3.40 -15.15
N LEU A 134 4.30 4.18 -14.07
CA LEU A 134 3.50 5.41 -13.95
C LEU A 134 3.77 6.47 -15.03
N VAL A 135 4.92 6.41 -15.70
CA VAL A 135 5.33 7.39 -16.71
C VAL A 135 4.92 6.98 -18.12
N THR A 136 4.99 5.68 -18.43
CA THR A 136 4.84 5.17 -19.80
C THR A 136 3.50 4.50 -20.04
N ASP A 137 2.89 3.97 -18.99
CA ASP A 137 1.74 3.09 -19.12
C ASP A 137 0.43 3.87 -18.95
N SER A 138 -0.65 3.34 -19.53
CA SER A 138 -2.00 3.90 -19.43
C SER A 138 -2.60 3.66 -18.04
N VAL A 139 -3.81 4.18 -17.81
CA VAL A 139 -4.54 4.01 -16.54
C VAL A 139 -4.64 2.52 -16.22
N PHE A 140 -4.16 2.14 -15.03
CA PHE A 140 -4.14 0.76 -14.59
C PHE A 140 -5.55 0.23 -14.32
N ALA A 141 -6.39 1.02 -13.63
CA ALA A 141 -7.77 0.70 -13.33
C ALA A 141 -8.57 1.97 -13.02
N GLU A 142 -9.90 1.91 -13.23
CA GLU A 142 -10.84 2.84 -12.62
C GLU A 142 -11.02 2.46 -11.14
N VAL A 143 -10.73 3.41 -10.23
CA VAL A 143 -10.64 3.20 -8.80
C VAL A 143 -11.28 4.33 -8.00
N ASN A 144 -11.72 4.03 -6.78
CA ASN A 144 -12.30 5.03 -5.88
C ASN A 144 -11.24 5.83 -5.13
N LEU A 145 -10.04 5.27 -4.95
CA LEU A 145 -8.92 5.91 -4.26
C LEU A 145 -7.60 5.55 -4.95
N VAL A 146 -6.78 6.57 -5.23
CA VAL A 146 -5.39 6.41 -5.66
C VAL A 146 -4.46 6.88 -4.56
N LEU A 147 -3.49 6.06 -4.19
CA LEU A 147 -2.39 6.38 -3.29
C LEU A 147 -1.07 6.27 -4.04
N CYS A 148 -0.33 7.38 -4.10
CA CYS A 148 1.01 7.47 -4.68
C CYS A 148 1.88 8.28 -3.73
N ARG A 149 2.54 7.58 -2.82
CA ARG A 149 3.28 8.18 -1.71
C ARG A 149 4.76 7.98 -1.92
N ASN A 150 5.57 8.99 -1.60
CA ASN A 150 7.03 8.95 -1.66
C ASN A 150 7.67 8.63 -3.03
N VAL A 151 6.89 8.47 -4.11
CA VAL A 151 7.39 8.21 -5.47
C VAL A 151 7.58 9.51 -6.27
N LEU A 152 6.62 10.43 -6.18
CA LEU A 152 6.61 11.66 -7.01
C LEU A 152 7.77 12.61 -6.73
N ILE A 153 8.38 12.53 -5.54
CA ILE A 153 9.53 13.36 -5.16
C ILE A 153 10.77 13.06 -6.01
N TYR A 154 10.85 11.89 -6.65
CA TYR A 154 11.94 11.51 -7.55
C TYR A 154 11.72 11.95 -9.00
N PHE A 155 10.54 12.50 -9.32
CA PHE A 155 10.17 12.89 -10.67
C PHE A 155 10.39 14.39 -10.91
N LYS A 156 10.91 14.73 -12.10
CA LYS A 156 10.91 16.10 -12.60
C LYS A 156 9.47 16.57 -12.83
N ARG A 157 9.22 17.88 -12.80
CA ARG A 157 7.88 18.49 -12.93
C ARG A 157 7.04 17.97 -14.11
N ASP A 158 7.66 17.72 -15.26
CA ASP A 158 6.96 17.21 -16.44
C ASP A 158 6.40 15.79 -16.21
N LEU A 159 7.16 14.95 -15.50
CA LEU A 159 6.75 13.60 -15.13
C LEU A 159 5.67 13.63 -14.05
N GLN A 160 5.81 14.48 -13.03
CA GLN A 160 4.76 14.69 -12.03
C GLN A 160 3.43 15.09 -12.71
N SER A 161 3.49 16.01 -13.68
CA SER A 161 2.31 16.45 -14.44
C SER A 161 1.66 15.33 -15.25
N LYS A 162 2.46 14.42 -15.84
CA LYS A 162 1.94 13.23 -16.53
C LYS A 162 1.22 12.30 -15.55
N VAL A 163 1.82 12.04 -14.40
CA VAL A 163 1.24 11.16 -13.37
C VAL A 163 -0.05 11.76 -12.77
N HIS A 164 -0.11 13.07 -12.53
CA HIS A 164 -1.36 13.72 -12.10
C HIS A 164 -2.48 13.56 -13.13
N ARG A 165 -2.18 13.73 -14.43
CA ARG A 165 -3.17 13.49 -15.49
C ARG A 165 -3.61 12.04 -15.58
N LEU A 166 -2.73 11.09 -15.25
CA LEU A 166 -3.07 9.68 -15.18
C LEU A 166 -4.06 9.41 -14.04
N PHE A 167 -3.82 9.97 -12.85
CA PHE A 167 -4.69 9.80 -11.69
C PHE A 167 -6.07 10.41 -11.89
N LEU A 168 -6.17 11.60 -12.50
CA LEU A 168 -7.46 12.22 -12.84
C LEU A 168 -8.31 11.39 -13.81
N LYS A 169 -7.70 10.49 -14.58
CA LYS A 169 -8.42 9.55 -15.46
C LYS A 169 -8.78 8.24 -14.77
N ALA A 170 -8.15 7.94 -13.63
CA ALA A 170 -8.35 6.72 -12.88
C ALA A 170 -9.44 6.85 -11.79
N SER A 171 -9.70 8.08 -11.32
CA SER A 171 -10.67 8.41 -10.27
C SER A 171 -11.94 9.06 -10.78
#